data_AF-A0A1Y0C800-F1
#
_entry.id   AF-A0A1Y0C800-F1
#
_cell.length_a   1.000
_cell.length_b   1.000
_cell.length_c   1.000
_cell.angle_alpha   90.00
_cell.angle_beta   90.00
_cell.angle_gamma   90.00
#
_symmetry.space_group_name_H-M   'P 1'
#
loop_
_entity.id
_entity.type
_entity.pdbx_description
1 polymer ?
#
loop_
_entity_poly.entity_id
_entity_poly.type
_entity_poly.pdbx_seq_one_letter_code
_entity_poly.pdbx_strand_id
1 'polypeptide(L)'
;MIEQPISRAVSRIVVDGLWPRVDRRLPASRRPFDSPAMLRPHATSGPWTATHYGVFIPQLPAPHRYLNTMTLIGATGSELFDNDYLAARDARNTATVLSSTAAGDQHHYRGYDTAADCQFSEDGTSLRWGDDLTIDVRHPSVTVRGRYQDFSVDLQLAVTDQVSYFVKAPIYDHLSLLATYTGTIADESGTTAIGGLGTVEYARFLTHQSLARRPVPPPLKLPIDFFTYQIVNLDAETQILLTDVRARGRIACRLAHLRVLGKSSDVCTNTRMDVLEYRDTPLIDECGRSMDVPERFRWTVTDEAEAPVLTLDCAVDAPWRYGHGRGYVSAYTFDGRYRGDSVAGSGYVEWVDTQRARIEPTTGQDALRGGE
;
A
#
# COMPACT_ATOMS: atom_id res chain seq x y z
N MET A 1 -21.31 15.49 16.09
CA MET A 1 -20.21 15.98 15.23
C MET A 1 -19.04 16.31 16.16
N ILE A 2 -18.03 15.44 16.27
CA ILE A 2 -16.87 15.72 17.13
C ILE A 2 -15.81 16.34 16.23
N GLU A 3 -15.63 17.66 16.35
CA GLU A 3 -14.44 18.34 15.86
C GLU A 3 -13.25 17.87 16.70
N GLN A 4 -12.13 17.52 16.06
CA GLN A 4 -10.89 17.12 16.75
C GLN A 4 -9.81 18.20 16.60
N PRO A 5 -10.00 19.41 17.15
CA PRO A 5 -9.08 20.54 16.96
C PRO A 5 -7.67 20.24 17.49
N ILE A 6 -7.57 19.48 18.59
CA ILE A 6 -6.30 19.04 19.18
C ILE A 6 -5.57 18.09 18.22
N SER A 7 -6.26 17.08 17.67
CA SER A 7 -5.67 16.14 16.70
C SER A 7 -5.14 16.88 15.46
N ARG A 8 -5.89 17.85 14.93
CA ARG A 8 -5.45 18.69 13.80
C ARG A 8 -4.21 19.51 14.12
N ALA A 9 -4.14 20.12 15.31
CA ALA A 9 -2.99 20.89 15.74
C ALA A 9 -1.74 20.01 15.92
N VAL A 10 -1.89 18.81 16.52
CA VAL A 10 -0.81 17.83 16.65
C VAL A 10 -0.34 17.34 15.29
N SER A 11 -1.25 17.01 14.37
CA SER A 11 -0.88 16.61 13.00
C SER A 11 -0.03 17.67 12.31
N ARG A 12 -0.37 18.95 12.47
CA ARG A 12 0.44 20.05 11.91
C ARG A 12 1.87 20.06 12.44
N ILE A 13 2.05 19.96 13.77
CA ILE A 13 3.38 19.99 14.39
C ILE A 13 4.21 18.77 13.96
N VAL A 14 3.59 17.60 13.90
CA VAL A 14 4.28 16.37 13.54
C VAL A 14 4.63 16.35 12.06
N VAL A 15 3.66 16.60 11.18
CA VAL A 15 3.82 16.51 9.71
C VAL A 15 4.70 17.64 9.18
N ASP A 16 4.44 18.89 9.57
CA ASP A 16 5.18 20.04 9.03
C ASP A 16 6.53 20.23 9.75
N GLY A 17 6.65 19.78 11.02
CA GLY A 17 7.78 20.07 11.88
C GLY A 17 8.75 18.90 12.08
N LEU A 18 8.30 17.86 12.79
CA LEU A 18 9.20 16.78 13.25
C LEU A 18 9.54 15.79 12.14
N TRP A 19 8.54 15.42 11.33
CA TRP A 19 8.66 14.35 10.34
C TRP A 19 9.73 14.61 9.27
N PRO A 20 9.82 15.80 8.64
CA PRO A 20 10.81 16.05 7.58
C PRO A 20 12.26 16.01 8.07
N ARG A 21 12.50 16.15 9.38
CA ARG A 21 13.84 16.12 9.97
C ARG A 21 14.36 14.71 10.22
N VAL A 22 13.46 13.75 10.40
CA VAL A 22 13.79 12.36 10.76
C VAL A 22 13.60 11.38 9.59
N ASP A 23 12.71 11.70 8.65
CA ASP A 23 12.45 10.87 7.48
C ASP A 23 13.59 10.99 6.45
N ARG A 24 14.19 9.86 6.10
CA ARG A 24 15.30 9.74 5.15
C ARG A 24 14.90 9.05 3.86
N ARG A 25 13.59 8.95 3.57
CA ARG A 25 13.09 8.19 2.41
C ARG A 25 13.73 8.58 1.08
N LEU A 26 13.84 9.89 0.77
CA LEU A 26 14.33 10.35 -0.54
C LEU A 26 15.77 9.91 -0.84
N PRO A 27 16.77 10.19 0.01
CA PRO A 27 18.12 9.69 -0.23
C PRO A 27 18.23 8.17 -0.09
N ALA A 28 17.40 7.52 0.74
CA ALA A 28 17.42 6.07 0.91
C ALA A 28 16.88 5.33 -0.33
N SER A 29 15.83 5.85 -0.97
CA SER A 29 15.25 5.29 -2.21
C SER A 29 16.18 5.37 -3.43
N ARG A 30 17.25 6.17 -3.37
CA ARG A 30 18.25 6.30 -4.45
C ARG A 30 19.47 5.39 -4.25
N ARG A 31 19.44 4.52 -3.24
CA ARG A 31 20.52 3.59 -2.92
C ARG A 31 20.03 2.15 -3.03
N PRO A 32 20.91 1.20 -3.37
CA PRO A 32 20.59 -0.22 -3.27
C PRO A 32 20.13 -0.61 -1.87
N PHE A 33 19.17 -1.52 -1.81
CA PHE A 33 18.75 -2.18 -0.58
C PHE A 33 19.85 -3.08 -0.06
N ASP A 34 20.25 -2.86 1.19
CA ASP A 34 21.38 -3.54 1.83
C ASP A 34 21.01 -4.22 3.16
N SER A 35 19.72 -4.21 3.51
CA SER A 35 19.26 -4.53 4.87
C SER A 35 18.26 -5.69 4.94
N PRO A 36 18.45 -6.83 4.25
CA PRO A 36 17.46 -7.92 4.22
C PRO A 36 17.14 -8.51 5.60
N ALA A 37 18.07 -8.43 6.56
CA ALA A 37 17.85 -8.89 7.93
C ALA A 37 16.75 -8.11 8.70
N MET A 38 16.28 -6.98 8.16
CA MET A 38 15.21 -6.18 8.75
C MET A 38 13.81 -6.75 8.49
N LEU A 39 13.67 -7.66 7.52
CA LEU A 39 12.40 -8.21 7.03
C LEU A 39 11.83 -9.26 7.99
N ARG A 40 11.58 -8.88 9.25
CA ARG A 40 11.14 -9.75 10.34
C ARG A 40 9.69 -9.47 10.75
N PRO A 41 8.93 -10.48 11.19
CA PRO A 41 7.51 -10.30 11.49
C PRO A 41 7.25 -9.53 12.78
N HIS A 42 8.19 -9.55 13.72
CA HIS A 42 8.07 -8.88 15.01
C HIS A 42 6.77 -9.20 15.78
N ALA A 43 6.16 -10.36 15.53
CA ALA A 43 4.91 -10.77 16.18
C ALA A 43 5.08 -10.95 17.70
N THR A 44 6.27 -11.34 18.15
CA THR A 44 6.59 -11.61 19.57
C THR A 44 7.89 -10.95 20.02
N SER A 45 8.56 -10.17 19.16
CA SER A 45 9.93 -9.71 19.39
C SER A 45 10.15 -8.23 19.09
N GLY A 46 11.00 -7.60 19.91
CA GLY A 46 11.37 -6.20 19.78
C GLY A 46 10.24 -5.25 20.20
N PRO A 47 10.45 -3.93 20.05
CA PRO A 47 9.46 -2.94 20.46
C PRO A 47 8.33 -2.75 19.43
N TRP A 48 8.45 -3.33 18.23
CA TRP A 48 7.57 -3.02 17.10
C TRP A 48 6.12 -3.38 17.38
N THR A 49 5.22 -2.49 17.01
CA THR A 49 3.79 -2.68 17.25
C THR A 49 3.15 -3.53 16.17
N ALA A 50 3.56 -3.31 14.92
CA ALA A 50 3.03 -4.03 13.80
C ALA A 50 4.02 -4.07 12.63
N THR A 51 3.83 -5.07 11.76
CA THR A 51 4.55 -5.25 10.52
C THR A 51 3.60 -5.50 9.35
N HIS A 52 4.05 -5.13 8.16
CA HIS A 52 3.36 -5.38 6.90
C HIS A 52 4.25 -6.25 6.03
N TYR A 53 3.68 -7.28 5.42
CA TYR A 53 4.25 -7.94 4.25
C TYR A 53 3.26 -7.83 3.11
N GLY A 54 3.76 -7.41 1.94
CA GLY A 54 2.96 -7.21 0.75
C GLY A 54 3.59 -7.88 -0.46
N VAL A 55 2.77 -8.46 -1.33
CA VAL A 55 3.15 -8.76 -2.71
C VAL A 55 2.07 -8.20 -3.62
N PHE A 56 2.46 -7.35 -4.56
CA PHE A 56 1.53 -6.67 -5.45
C PHE A 56 1.97 -6.80 -6.89
N ILE A 57 1.04 -7.26 -7.73
CA ILE A 57 1.26 -7.54 -9.14
C ILE A 57 0.19 -6.76 -9.92
N PRO A 58 0.57 -5.63 -10.57
CA PRO A 58 -0.32 -4.94 -11.47
C PRO A 58 -0.35 -5.62 -12.85
N GLN A 59 -1.28 -5.18 -13.70
CA GLN A 59 -1.29 -5.48 -15.14
C GLN A 59 -1.31 -6.99 -15.47
N LEU A 60 -2.13 -7.76 -14.76
CA LEU A 60 -2.42 -9.13 -15.17
C LEU A 60 -3.38 -9.15 -16.37
N PRO A 61 -3.32 -10.20 -17.22
CA PRO A 61 -4.33 -10.43 -18.24
C PRO A 61 -5.74 -10.49 -17.63
N ALA A 62 -6.75 -10.14 -18.43
CA ALA A 62 -8.13 -10.42 -18.07
C ALA A 62 -8.31 -11.94 -17.82
N PRO A 63 -9.17 -12.33 -16.86
CA PRO A 63 -10.03 -11.48 -16.05
C PRO A 63 -9.36 -10.87 -14.81
N HIS A 64 -8.15 -11.30 -14.47
CA HIS A 64 -7.53 -11.00 -13.17
C HIS A 64 -7.15 -9.53 -12.97
N ARG A 65 -6.60 -8.85 -13.99
CA ARG A 65 -6.16 -7.42 -14.00
C ARG A 65 -5.07 -7.03 -12.98
N TYR A 66 -5.10 -7.58 -11.78
CA TYR A 66 -4.11 -7.45 -10.73
C TYR A 66 -4.16 -8.68 -9.82
N LEU A 67 -3.14 -8.84 -9.00
CA LEU A 67 -3.15 -9.72 -7.83
C LEU A 67 -2.47 -8.99 -6.68
N ASN A 68 -3.10 -9.00 -5.51
CA ASN A 68 -2.45 -8.55 -4.28
C ASN A 68 -2.40 -9.66 -3.23
N THR A 69 -1.45 -9.52 -2.32
CA THR A 69 -1.38 -10.23 -1.04
C THR A 69 -0.86 -9.23 -0.04
N MET A 70 -1.77 -8.58 0.69
CA MET A 70 -1.46 -7.61 1.74
C MET A 70 -1.68 -8.26 3.09
N THR A 71 -0.69 -8.20 3.97
CA THR A 71 -0.82 -8.67 5.34
C THR A 71 -0.49 -7.57 6.33
N LEU A 72 -1.15 -7.58 7.48
CA LEU A 72 -0.72 -6.83 8.65
C LEU A 72 -0.59 -7.81 9.81
N ILE A 73 0.49 -7.70 10.57
CA ILE A 73 0.75 -8.44 11.80
C ILE A 73 0.78 -7.40 12.92
N GLY A 74 -0.14 -7.50 13.86
CA GLY A 74 -0.41 -6.51 14.90
C GLY A 74 -1.40 -5.42 14.47
N ALA A 75 -2.26 -4.98 15.39
CA ALA A 75 -3.08 -3.79 15.19
C ALA A 75 -2.19 -2.54 15.11
N THR A 76 -2.50 -1.63 14.20
CA THR A 76 -1.65 -0.48 13.90
C THR A 76 -1.86 0.69 14.86
N GLY A 77 -3.03 0.78 15.50
CA GLY A 77 -3.46 1.95 16.27
C GLY A 77 -3.79 3.16 15.39
N SER A 78 -4.11 2.96 14.12
CA SER A 78 -4.38 4.02 13.14
C SER A 78 -5.83 4.01 12.64
N GLU A 79 -6.34 5.19 12.31
CA GLU A 79 -7.73 5.35 11.90
C GLU A 79 -8.07 4.60 10.61
N LEU A 80 -7.15 4.56 9.65
CA LEU A 80 -7.40 4.06 8.30
C LEU A 80 -7.12 2.56 8.15
N PHE A 81 -6.20 1.98 8.93
CA PHE A 81 -5.83 0.56 8.79
C PHE A 81 -6.54 -0.37 9.77
N ASP A 82 -6.94 0.11 10.96
CA ASP A 82 -7.51 -0.79 11.96
C ASP A 82 -9.00 -1.05 11.75
N ASN A 83 -9.34 -2.33 11.62
CA ASN A 83 -10.69 -2.85 11.72
C ASN A 83 -10.90 -3.53 13.08
N ASP A 84 -11.35 -2.76 14.07
CA ASP A 84 -11.43 -3.23 15.46
C ASP A 84 -12.38 -4.44 15.63
N TYR A 85 -13.31 -4.67 14.71
CA TYR A 85 -14.19 -5.83 14.71
C TYR A 85 -13.48 -7.15 14.39
N LEU A 86 -12.30 -7.08 13.74
CA LEU A 86 -11.44 -8.23 13.45
C LEU A 86 -10.36 -8.45 14.52
N ALA A 87 -10.32 -7.60 15.54
CA ALA A 87 -9.27 -7.67 16.54
C ALA A 87 -9.30 -9.01 17.29
N ALA A 88 -8.13 -9.65 17.39
CA ALA A 88 -7.94 -10.77 18.29
C ALA A 88 -8.19 -10.34 19.75
N ARG A 89 -8.32 -11.31 20.66
CA ARG A 89 -8.57 -11.02 22.08
C ARG A 89 -7.49 -10.10 22.68
N ASP A 90 -6.25 -10.28 22.25
CA ASP A 90 -5.19 -9.28 22.39
C ASP A 90 -5.01 -8.62 21.03
N ALA A 91 -5.35 -7.34 20.91
CA ALA A 91 -5.30 -6.62 19.64
C ALA A 91 -3.90 -6.61 19.00
N ARG A 92 -2.85 -6.75 19.83
CA ARG A 92 -1.45 -6.85 19.39
C ARG A 92 -1.16 -8.16 18.66
N ASN A 93 -1.99 -9.19 18.86
CA ASN A 93 -1.94 -10.46 18.16
C ASN A 93 -2.88 -10.50 16.94
N THR A 94 -3.53 -9.39 16.59
CA THR A 94 -4.37 -9.38 15.38
C THR A 94 -3.47 -9.45 14.16
N ALA A 95 -3.71 -10.40 13.26
CA ALA A 95 -3.16 -10.35 11.92
C ALA A 95 -4.29 -10.32 10.90
N THR A 96 -4.08 -9.69 9.75
CA THR A 96 -5.03 -9.71 8.65
C THR A 96 -4.36 -10.12 7.36
N VAL A 97 -5.13 -10.75 6.48
CA VAL A 97 -4.73 -11.08 5.11
C VAL A 97 -5.82 -10.55 4.19
N LEU A 98 -5.42 -9.73 3.21
CA LEU A 98 -6.19 -9.42 2.02
C LEU A 98 -5.47 -10.02 0.81
N SER A 99 -6.14 -10.85 0.04
CA SER A 99 -5.69 -11.24 -1.30
C SER A 99 -6.86 -11.26 -2.26
N SER A 100 -6.71 -10.65 -3.42
CA SER A 100 -7.76 -10.57 -4.42
C SER A 100 -7.23 -10.34 -5.82
N THR A 101 -8.12 -10.57 -6.79
CA THR A 101 -7.99 -10.10 -8.17
C THR A 101 -9.28 -9.37 -8.59
N ALA A 102 -9.33 -8.89 -9.83
CA ALA A 102 -10.56 -8.36 -10.42
C ALA A 102 -11.54 -9.44 -10.91
N ALA A 103 -11.12 -10.71 -10.95
CA ALA A 103 -11.92 -11.80 -11.51
C ALA A 103 -12.98 -12.31 -10.51
N GLY A 104 -14.20 -12.56 -11.01
CA GLY A 104 -15.27 -13.28 -10.31
C GLY A 104 -15.48 -12.81 -8.86
N ASP A 105 -15.43 -13.75 -7.93
CA ASP A 105 -15.44 -13.49 -6.48
C ASP A 105 -14.06 -13.75 -5.84
N GLN A 106 -12.97 -13.67 -6.62
CA GLN A 106 -11.60 -13.89 -6.12
C GLN A 106 -11.18 -12.79 -5.13
N HIS A 107 -11.58 -12.98 -3.87
CA HIS A 107 -11.40 -12.04 -2.79
C HIS A 107 -11.38 -12.78 -1.46
N HIS A 108 -10.25 -12.67 -0.76
CA HIS A 108 -10.05 -13.20 0.58
C HIS A 108 -9.69 -12.03 1.49
N TYR A 109 -10.53 -11.76 2.50
CA TYR A 109 -10.20 -10.82 3.56
C TYR A 109 -10.59 -11.40 4.92
N ARG A 110 -9.59 -11.61 5.77
CA ARG A 110 -9.80 -12.30 7.06
C ARG A 110 -8.83 -11.82 8.14
N GLY A 111 -9.31 -11.84 9.38
CA GLY A 111 -8.52 -11.70 10.60
C GLY A 111 -8.08 -13.05 11.18
N TYR A 112 -6.89 -13.08 11.77
CA TYR A 112 -6.22 -14.21 12.41
C TYR A 112 -5.68 -13.78 13.77
N ASP A 113 -5.57 -14.70 14.73
CA ASP A 113 -4.79 -14.49 15.96
C ASP A 113 -3.38 -15.05 15.76
N THR A 114 -2.36 -14.20 15.85
CA THR A 114 -0.96 -14.61 15.63
C THR A 114 -0.48 -15.70 16.59
N ALA A 115 -1.11 -15.84 17.76
CA ALA A 115 -0.77 -16.86 18.74
C ALA A 115 -1.49 -18.20 18.52
N ALA A 116 -2.62 -18.21 17.83
CA ALA A 116 -3.44 -19.41 17.65
C ALA A 116 -3.43 -19.93 16.20
N ASP A 117 -3.47 -19.02 15.23
CA ASP A 117 -3.70 -19.33 13.82
C ASP A 117 -2.43 -19.22 12.97
N CYS A 118 -1.40 -18.51 13.45
CA CYS A 118 -0.21 -18.21 12.66
C CYS A 118 1.05 -18.93 13.13
N GLN A 119 1.99 -19.12 12.18
CA GLN A 119 3.33 -19.63 12.45
C GLN A 119 4.34 -18.72 11.75
N PHE A 120 5.13 -17.98 12.53
CA PHE A 120 6.09 -17.03 12.02
C PHE A 120 7.49 -17.36 12.53
N SER A 121 8.44 -17.50 11.60
CA SER A 121 9.85 -17.65 11.92
C SER A 121 10.38 -16.31 12.43
N GLU A 122 11.12 -16.29 13.55
CA GLU A 122 11.61 -15.02 14.14
C GLU A 122 12.52 -14.22 13.20
N ASP A 123 13.24 -14.93 12.32
CA ASP A 123 14.12 -14.34 11.30
C ASP A 123 13.35 -13.87 10.04
N GLY A 124 12.05 -14.13 9.96
CA GLY A 124 11.17 -13.77 8.86
C GLY A 124 11.22 -14.69 7.65
N THR A 125 11.95 -15.81 7.71
CA THR A 125 12.17 -16.68 6.54
C THR A 125 10.96 -17.47 6.09
N SER A 126 10.01 -17.75 6.99
CA SER A 126 8.74 -18.42 6.71
C SER A 126 7.63 -17.81 7.56
N LEU A 127 6.56 -17.40 6.90
CA LEU A 127 5.39 -16.76 7.48
C LEU A 127 4.13 -17.47 7.03
N ARG A 128 3.30 -17.95 7.96
CA ARG A 128 2.08 -18.69 7.65
C ARG A 128 0.87 -18.18 8.44
N TRP A 129 -0.25 -17.97 7.74
CA TRP A 129 -1.55 -17.61 8.30
C TRP A 129 -2.53 -18.75 8.06
N GLY A 130 -2.73 -19.58 9.08
CA GLY A 130 -3.55 -20.78 8.98
C GLY A 130 -3.15 -21.67 7.81
N ASP A 131 -4.13 -22.16 7.07
CA ASP A 131 -3.94 -22.92 5.83
C ASP A 131 -4.05 -22.04 4.56
N ASP A 132 -4.35 -20.74 4.74
CA ASP A 132 -4.75 -19.86 3.65
C ASP A 132 -3.55 -19.22 2.95
N LEU A 133 -2.47 -18.89 3.68
CA LEU A 133 -1.33 -18.17 3.12
C LEU A 133 0.00 -18.62 3.73
N THR A 134 0.98 -18.85 2.87
CA THR A 134 2.40 -18.97 3.23
C THR A 134 3.25 -18.02 2.40
N ILE A 135 4.15 -17.28 3.05
CA ILE A 135 5.17 -16.44 2.42
C ILE A 135 6.54 -16.92 2.94
N ASP A 136 7.38 -17.42 2.04
CA ASP A 136 8.77 -17.76 2.35
C ASP A 136 9.68 -16.62 1.85
N VAL A 137 10.43 -15.98 2.76
CA VAL A 137 11.31 -14.85 2.45
C VAL A 137 12.77 -15.27 2.59
N ARG A 138 13.39 -15.67 1.47
CA ARG A 138 14.81 -16.05 1.39
C ARG A 138 15.53 -15.12 0.43
N HIS A 139 15.63 -13.84 0.81
CA HIS A 139 16.18 -12.78 -0.04
C HIS A 139 17.47 -13.23 -0.76
N PRO A 140 17.56 -13.09 -2.09
CA PRO A 140 16.63 -12.34 -2.96
C PRO A 140 15.41 -13.12 -3.47
N SER A 141 15.18 -14.37 -3.03
CA SER A 141 14.02 -15.16 -3.46
C SER A 141 12.86 -15.06 -2.48
N VAL A 142 11.66 -14.81 -2.99
CA VAL A 142 10.42 -14.86 -2.20
C VAL A 142 9.45 -15.82 -2.89
N THR A 143 8.75 -16.66 -2.12
CA THR A 143 7.63 -17.44 -2.66
C THR A 143 6.37 -17.16 -1.89
N VAL A 144 5.25 -17.06 -2.60
CA VAL A 144 3.92 -16.86 -2.02
C VAL A 144 3.04 -18.03 -2.45
N ARG A 145 2.36 -18.65 -1.49
CA ARG A 145 1.35 -19.68 -1.73
C ARG A 145 0.05 -19.30 -1.03
N GLY A 146 -0.95 -18.91 -1.81
CA GLY A 146 -2.30 -18.60 -1.35
C GLY A 146 -3.26 -19.73 -1.70
N ARG A 147 -4.09 -20.14 -0.74
CA ARG A 147 -5.11 -21.18 -0.88
C ARG A 147 -6.41 -20.64 -0.28
N TYR A 148 -7.19 -19.97 -1.11
CA TYR A 148 -8.43 -19.32 -0.69
C TYR A 148 -9.63 -20.14 -1.17
N GLN A 149 -10.82 -19.73 -0.74
CA GLN A 149 -12.05 -20.42 -1.08
C GLN A 149 -12.26 -20.52 -2.59
N ASP A 150 -12.09 -19.40 -3.31
CA ASP A 150 -12.48 -19.30 -4.72
C ASP A 150 -11.28 -19.28 -5.68
N PHE A 151 -10.06 -19.18 -5.18
CA PHE A 151 -8.84 -19.19 -5.98
C PHE A 151 -7.60 -19.56 -5.19
N SER A 152 -6.55 -19.95 -5.91
CA SER A 152 -5.23 -20.22 -5.37
C SER A 152 -4.14 -19.53 -6.18
N VAL A 153 -3.03 -19.28 -5.52
CA VAL A 153 -1.90 -18.53 -6.05
C VAL A 153 -0.62 -19.26 -5.70
N ASP A 154 0.28 -19.40 -6.66
CA ASP A 154 1.66 -19.80 -6.44
C ASP A 154 2.57 -18.84 -7.18
N LEU A 155 3.42 -18.11 -6.45
CA LEU A 155 4.36 -17.14 -7.00
C LEU A 155 5.78 -17.46 -6.58
N GLN A 156 6.71 -17.25 -7.50
CA GLN A 156 8.13 -17.12 -7.24
C GLN A 156 8.60 -15.75 -7.71
N LEU A 157 9.17 -14.98 -6.79
CA LEU A 157 9.68 -13.64 -7.02
C LEU A 157 11.20 -13.61 -6.86
N ALA A 158 11.87 -12.94 -7.79
CA ALA A 158 13.28 -12.57 -7.70
C ALA A 158 13.36 -11.07 -7.40
N VAL A 159 13.62 -10.77 -6.14
CA VAL A 159 13.67 -9.42 -5.58
C VAL A 159 15.00 -8.78 -5.94
N THR A 160 14.96 -7.56 -6.46
CA THR A 160 16.16 -6.77 -6.77
C THR A 160 16.57 -5.93 -5.55
N ASP A 161 17.72 -5.26 -5.65
CA ASP A 161 18.16 -4.28 -4.67
C ASP A 161 17.51 -2.89 -4.88
N GLN A 162 16.60 -2.72 -5.84
CA GLN A 162 15.93 -1.45 -6.09
C GLN A 162 14.79 -1.23 -5.10
N VAL A 163 15.03 -0.36 -4.12
CA VAL A 163 14.10 -0.04 -3.05
C VAL A 163 13.44 1.33 -3.24
N SER A 164 12.16 1.39 -2.90
CA SER A 164 11.39 2.62 -2.75
C SER A 164 10.90 2.72 -1.32
N TYR A 165 11.48 3.62 -0.53
CA TYR A 165 11.01 3.92 0.81
C TYR A 165 9.85 4.92 0.73
N PHE A 166 8.68 4.53 1.21
CA PHE A 166 7.59 5.47 1.50
C PHE A 166 7.85 6.25 2.80
N VAL A 167 8.55 5.58 3.73
CA VAL A 167 9.03 6.13 5.00
C VAL A 167 10.36 5.46 5.36
N LYS A 168 11.34 6.26 5.80
CA LYS A 168 12.58 5.75 6.43
C LYS A 168 12.88 6.56 7.69
N ALA A 169 12.42 6.08 8.85
CA ALA A 169 12.59 6.75 10.14
C ALA A 169 12.93 5.73 11.26
N PRO A 170 13.46 6.17 12.41
CA PRO A 170 13.85 5.25 13.50
C PRO A 170 12.73 4.35 14.03
N ILE A 171 11.49 4.83 13.99
CA ILE A 171 10.30 4.14 14.53
C ILE A 171 9.33 3.67 13.43
N TYR A 172 9.68 3.87 12.16
CA TYR A 172 8.86 3.47 11.03
C TYR A 172 9.75 3.28 9.80
N ASP A 173 9.80 2.06 9.29
CA ASP A 173 10.29 1.78 7.94
C ASP A 173 9.11 1.27 7.11
N HIS A 174 8.92 1.79 5.90
CA HIS A 174 7.98 1.27 4.91
C HIS A 174 8.62 1.35 3.55
N LEU A 175 8.79 0.19 2.91
CA LEU A 175 9.51 0.05 1.67
C LEU A 175 8.82 -0.91 0.70
N SER A 176 9.08 -0.69 -0.58
CA SER A 176 8.70 -1.54 -1.70
C SER A 176 9.96 -1.91 -2.50
N LEU A 177 10.23 -3.20 -2.64
CA LEU A 177 11.32 -3.74 -3.45
C LEU A 177 10.76 -4.15 -4.81
N LEU A 178 11.44 -3.74 -5.88
CA LEU A 178 11.10 -4.20 -7.22
C LEU A 178 11.43 -5.69 -7.35
N ALA A 179 10.55 -6.45 -7.99
CA ALA A 179 10.78 -7.86 -8.26
C ALA A 179 10.29 -8.24 -9.65
N THR A 180 10.99 -9.19 -10.26
CA THR A 180 10.40 -10.00 -11.34
C THR A 180 9.70 -11.19 -10.71
N TYR A 181 8.63 -11.67 -11.34
CA TYR A 181 7.91 -12.85 -10.85
C TYR A 181 7.48 -13.78 -11.98
N THR A 182 7.27 -15.03 -11.60
CA THR A 182 6.55 -16.05 -12.37
C THR A 182 5.63 -16.81 -11.43
N GLY A 183 4.55 -17.38 -11.95
CA GLY A 183 3.63 -18.14 -11.12
C GLY A 183 2.34 -18.52 -11.81
N THR A 184 1.36 -18.90 -11.00
CA THR A 184 0.03 -19.31 -11.45
C THR A 184 -1.06 -18.78 -10.54
N ILE A 185 -2.20 -18.45 -11.14
CA ILE A 185 -3.49 -18.31 -10.45
C ILE A 185 -4.36 -19.47 -10.91
N ALA A 186 -4.98 -20.20 -10.00
CA ALA A 186 -5.91 -21.28 -10.33
C ALA A 186 -7.25 -21.10 -9.63
N ASP A 187 -8.32 -21.26 -10.40
CA ASP A 187 -9.72 -21.18 -9.96
C ASP A 187 -10.56 -22.25 -10.68
N GLU A 188 -11.88 -22.15 -10.61
CA GLU A 188 -12.81 -23.06 -11.30
C GLU A 188 -12.68 -23.07 -12.83
N SER A 189 -12.17 -22.00 -13.43
CA SER A 189 -11.96 -21.88 -14.88
C SER A 189 -10.66 -22.53 -15.35
N GLY A 190 -9.75 -22.84 -14.42
CA GLY A 190 -8.49 -23.54 -14.68
C GLY A 190 -7.29 -22.78 -14.10
N THR A 191 -6.12 -23.06 -14.65
CA THR A 191 -4.84 -22.45 -14.21
C THR A 191 -4.32 -21.47 -15.25
N THR A 192 -4.11 -20.23 -14.82
CA THR A 192 -3.52 -19.15 -15.61
C THR A 192 -2.07 -18.94 -15.21
N ALA A 193 -1.12 -19.14 -16.13
CA ALA A 193 0.26 -18.76 -15.92
C ALA A 193 0.43 -17.24 -15.98
N ILE A 194 1.21 -16.70 -15.04
CA ILE A 194 1.44 -15.26 -14.90
C ILE A 194 2.94 -14.97 -14.72
N GLY A 195 3.36 -13.78 -15.13
CA GLY A 195 4.74 -13.33 -14.99
C GLY A 195 4.91 -11.88 -15.41
N GLY A 196 5.94 -11.23 -14.88
CA GLY A 196 6.24 -9.83 -15.18
C GLY A 196 6.92 -9.10 -14.01
N LEU A 197 6.62 -7.81 -13.88
CA LEU A 197 7.07 -6.96 -12.78
C LEU A 197 6.02 -6.87 -11.68
N GLY A 198 6.47 -6.97 -10.44
CA GLY A 198 5.66 -6.75 -9.24
C GLY A 198 6.49 -6.13 -8.13
N THR A 199 5.92 -6.05 -6.93
CA THR A 199 6.60 -5.53 -5.75
C THR A 199 6.54 -6.53 -4.60
N VAL A 200 7.60 -6.55 -3.80
CA VAL A 200 7.61 -7.14 -2.46
C VAL A 200 7.74 -6.01 -1.46
N GLU A 201 6.78 -5.89 -0.57
CA GLU A 201 6.70 -4.76 0.35
C GLU A 201 6.84 -5.21 1.78
N TYR A 202 7.45 -4.32 2.56
CA TYR A 202 7.64 -4.53 3.97
C TYR A 202 7.47 -3.22 4.72
N ALA A 203 6.79 -3.28 5.84
CA ALA A 203 6.84 -2.21 6.81
C ALA A 203 6.98 -2.75 8.22
N ARG A 204 7.54 -1.92 9.10
CA ARG A 204 7.48 -2.09 10.55
C ARG A 204 7.29 -0.73 11.19
N PHE A 205 6.40 -0.65 12.16
CA PHE A 205 6.11 0.61 12.82
C PHE A 205 5.86 0.43 14.31
N LEU A 206 6.33 1.42 15.06
CA LEU A 206 6.08 1.55 16.48
C LEU A 206 4.98 2.60 16.69
N THR A 207 3.88 2.17 17.30
CA THR A 207 2.73 3.01 17.64
C THR A 207 2.28 2.74 19.06
N HIS A 208 1.44 3.62 19.59
CA HIS A 208 0.92 3.51 20.95
C HIS A 208 -0.03 2.32 21.17
N GLN A 209 -0.46 1.62 20.12
CA GLN A 209 -1.21 0.36 20.24
C GLN A 209 -0.41 -0.73 20.96
N SER A 210 0.93 -0.68 20.96
CA SER A 210 1.79 -1.61 21.72
C SER A 210 1.54 -1.57 23.24
N LEU A 211 1.05 -0.43 23.75
CA LEU A 211 0.81 -0.19 25.17
C LEU A 211 -0.51 -0.79 25.66
N ALA A 212 -1.38 -1.24 24.76
CA ALA A 212 -2.72 -1.72 25.09
C ALA A 212 -3.02 -3.06 24.41
N ARG A 213 -3.57 -4.00 25.18
CA ARG A 213 -4.11 -5.27 24.66
C ARG A 213 -5.46 -5.12 23.96
N ARG A 214 -6.11 -3.97 24.14
CA ARG A 214 -7.39 -3.64 23.50
C ARG A 214 -7.12 -2.72 22.32
N PRO A 215 -7.98 -2.72 21.29
CA PRO A 215 -7.89 -1.73 20.23
C PRO A 215 -7.91 -0.32 20.82
N VAL A 216 -7.02 0.53 20.31
CA VAL A 216 -7.01 1.95 20.66
C VAL A 216 -8.37 2.56 20.30
N PRO A 217 -9.03 3.28 21.22
CA PRO A 217 -10.35 3.85 20.94
C PRO A 217 -10.25 4.94 19.86
N PRO A 218 -11.32 5.17 19.06
CA PRO A 218 -11.27 6.06 17.90
C PRO A 218 -10.69 7.47 18.14
N PRO A 219 -10.94 8.16 19.28
CA PRO A 219 -10.36 9.48 19.53
C PRO A 219 -8.84 9.50 19.72
N LEU A 220 -8.22 8.35 20.00
CA LEU A 220 -6.79 8.22 20.27
C LEU A 220 -6.01 7.60 19.09
N LYS A 221 -6.70 7.06 18.07
CA LYS A 221 -6.05 6.49 16.90
C LYS A 221 -5.19 7.52 16.18
N LEU A 222 -4.10 7.05 15.58
CA LEU A 222 -3.23 7.86 14.75
C LEU A 222 -4.05 8.51 13.63
N PRO A 223 -3.90 9.83 13.41
CA PRO A 223 -4.87 10.62 12.66
C PRO A 223 -4.60 10.62 11.15
N ILE A 224 -3.97 9.57 10.63
CA ILE A 224 -3.84 9.36 9.19
C ILE A 224 -5.23 8.95 8.70
N ASP A 225 -5.79 9.73 7.80
CA ASP A 225 -7.20 9.60 7.38
C ASP A 225 -7.38 9.50 5.86
N PHE A 226 -6.28 9.57 5.12
CA PHE A 226 -6.27 9.29 3.69
C PHE A 226 -4.99 8.55 3.31
N PHE A 227 -5.15 7.50 2.52
CA PHE A 227 -4.06 6.76 1.90
C PHE A 227 -4.49 6.32 0.51
N THR A 228 -3.66 6.63 -0.48
CA THR A 228 -3.76 5.99 -1.78
C THR A 228 -2.39 5.62 -2.30
N TYR A 229 -2.32 4.45 -2.91
CA TYR A 229 -1.10 3.90 -3.48
C TYR A 229 -1.41 3.23 -4.83
N GLN A 230 -0.59 3.53 -5.85
CA GLN A 230 -0.71 2.91 -7.17
C GLN A 230 0.60 2.30 -7.61
N ILE A 231 0.46 1.18 -8.31
CA ILE A 231 1.56 0.47 -8.94
C ILE A 231 1.25 0.37 -10.43
N VAL A 232 2.13 0.95 -11.23
CA VAL A 232 2.00 1.02 -12.68
C VAL A 232 3.25 0.45 -13.32
N ASN A 233 3.10 -0.63 -14.07
CA ASN A 233 4.11 -1.05 -15.03
C ASN A 233 3.87 -0.27 -16.31
N LEU A 234 4.86 0.53 -16.75
CA LEU A 234 4.78 1.24 -18.02
C LEU A 234 5.17 0.33 -19.19
N ASP A 235 6.10 -0.59 -18.92
CA ASP A 235 6.59 -1.60 -19.84
C ASP A 235 7.14 -2.81 -19.04
N ALA A 236 7.87 -3.71 -19.70
CA ALA A 236 8.43 -4.91 -19.09
C ALA A 236 9.57 -4.64 -18.08
N GLU A 237 10.12 -3.43 -18.04
CA GLU A 237 11.30 -3.06 -17.23
C GLU A 237 11.05 -1.84 -16.32
N THR A 238 10.08 -1.01 -16.65
CA THR A 238 9.81 0.28 -16.01
C THR A 238 8.56 0.21 -15.15
N GLN A 239 8.70 0.54 -13.86
CA GLN A 239 7.62 0.59 -12.90
C GLN A 239 7.60 1.93 -12.15
N ILE A 240 6.40 2.47 -11.99
CA ILE A 240 6.13 3.70 -11.24
C ILE A 240 5.25 3.38 -10.04
N LEU A 241 5.62 3.96 -8.91
CA LEU A 241 4.85 3.97 -7.68
C LEU A 241 4.34 5.37 -7.39
N LEU A 242 3.06 5.53 -7.15
CA LEU A 242 2.44 6.82 -6.86
C LEU A 242 1.76 6.74 -5.50
N THR A 243 2.08 7.64 -4.59
CA THR A 243 1.56 7.61 -3.22
C THR A 243 1.06 8.98 -2.82
N ASP A 244 -0.11 9.03 -2.14
CA ASP A 244 -0.58 10.20 -1.40
C ASP A 244 -1.14 9.76 -0.05
N VAL A 245 -0.55 10.27 1.03
CA VAL A 245 -0.91 9.99 2.43
C VAL A 245 -1.20 11.30 3.10
N ARG A 246 -2.36 11.41 3.77
CA ARG A 246 -2.74 12.60 4.50
C ARG A 246 -3.14 12.31 5.93
N ALA A 247 -2.85 13.28 6.80
CA ALA A 247 -3.24 13.28 8.19
C ALA A 247 -4.10 14.52 8.47
N ARG A 248 -5.39 14.33 8.68
CA ARG A 248 -6.36 15.42 8.88
C ARG A 248 -6.35 16.43 7.72
N GLY A 249 -6.33 15.90 6.51
CA GLY A 249 -6.29 16.69 5.27
C GLY A 249 -4.92 17.24 4.88
N ARG A 250 -3.89 17.14 5.74
CA ARG A 250 -2.53 17.59 5.43
C ARG A 250 -1.73 16.49 4.76
N ILE A 251 -1.06 16.81 3.65
CA ILE A 251 -0.19 15.88 2.94
C ILE A 251 1.02 15.54 3.81
N ALA A 252 1.09 14.29 4.27
CA ALA A 252 2.24 13.74 4.99
C ALA A 252 3.27 13.11 4.03
N CYS A 253 2.79 12.58 2.91
CA CYS A 253 3.61 12.02 1.85
C CYS A 253 2.88 12.18 0.53
N ARG A 254 3.50 12.79 -0.47
CA ARG A 254 3.07 12.69 -1.86
C ARG A 254 4.29 12.63 -2.76
N LEU A 255 4.44 11.54 -3.49
CA LEU A 255 5.64 11.30 -4.30
C LEU A 255 5.37 10.28 -5.40
N ALA A 256 6.25 10.28 -6.39
CA ALA A 256 6.38 9.25 -7.39
C ALA A 256 7.76 8.58 -7.26
N HIS A 257 7.82 7.26 -7.14
CA HIS A 257 9.08 6.54 -7.35
C HIS A 257 9.12 6.00 -8.77
N LEU A 258 10.22 6.23 -9.47
CA LEU A 258 10.50 5.68 -10.80
C LEU A 258 11.58 4.62 -10.68
N ARG A 259 11.27 3.41 -11.14
CA ARG A 259 12.18 2.26 -11.12
C ARG A 259 12.29 1.69 -12.51
N VAL A 260 13.52 1.42 -12.94
CA VAL A 260 13.80 0.71 -14.20
C VAL A 260 14.77 -0.41 -13.88
N LEU A 261 14.47 -1.65 -14.25
CA LEU A 261 15.31 -2.80 -13.95
C LEU A 261 16.79 -2.53 -14.26
N GLY A 262 17.66 -2.82 -13.30
CA GLY A 262 19.11 -2.67 -13.43
C GLY A 262 19.64 -1.23 -13.45
N LYS A 263 18.78 -0.22 -13.24
CA LYS A 263 19.17 1.20 -13.14
C LYS A 263 19.00 1.74 -11.72
N SER A 264 19.52 2.93 -11.44
CA SER A 264 19.20 3.63 -10.20
C SER A 264 17.72 4.04 -10.17
N SER A 265 17.07 3.86 -9.01
CA SER A 265 15.73 4.41 -8.78
C SER A 265 15.79 5.92 -8.57
N ASP A 266 14.71 6.61 -8.95
CA ASP A 266 14.55 8.04 -8.72
C ASP A 266 13.22 8.33 -7.98
N VAL A 267 13.14 9.50 -7.37
CA VAL A 267 11.97 9.95 -6.60
C VAL A 267 11.63 11.38 -6.96
N CYS A 268 10.40 11.62 -7.40
CA CYS A 268 9.88 12.94 -7.71
C CYS A 268 8.91 13.39 -6.61
N THR A 269 9.21 14.52 -5.97
CA THR A 269 8.33 15.13 -4.95
C THR A 269 7.32 16.10 -5.55
N ASN A 270 7.59 16.64 -6.74
CA ASN A 270 6.65 17.46 -7.51
C ASN A 270 5.60 16.56 -8.17
N THR A 271 4.77 15.97 -7.31
CA THR A 271 3.77 14.99 -7.68
C THR A 271 2.40 15.52 -7.27
N ARG A 272 1.43 15.43 -8.18
CA ARG A 272 0.07 15.87 -7.98
C ARG A 272 -0.91 14.75 -8.29
N MET A 273 -1.93 14.64 -7.46
CA MET A 273 -3.04 13.71 -7.59
C MET A 273 -4.34 14.50 -7.57
N ASP A 274 -5.16 14.33 -8.61
CA ASP A 274 -6.49 14.93 -8.71
C ASP A 274 -7.53 13.83 -8.85
N VAL A 275 -8.55 13.83 -7.98
CA VAL A 275 -9.78 13.09 -8.26
C VAL A 275 -10.62 13.93 -9.20
N LEU A 276 -10.83 13.43 -10.41
CA LEU A 276 -11.60 14.12 -11.45
C LEU A 276 -13.10 13.83 -11.28
N GLU A 277 -13.43 12.62 -10.84
CA GLU A 277 -14.79 12.14 -10.67
C GLU A 277 -14.82 11.08 -9.56
N TYR A 278 -15.79 11.19 -8.67
CA TYR A 278 -16.12 10.13 -7.71
C TYR A 278 -17.28 9.31 -8.28
N ARG A 279 -17.36 8.04 -7.87
CA ARG A 279 -18.56 7.24 -8.15
C ARG A 279 -19.81 7.95 -7.60
N ASP A 280 -20.93 7.78 -8.31
CA ASP A 280 -22.23 8.32 -7.90
C ASP A 280 -22.69 7.84 -6.52
N THR A 281 -22.45 6.54 -6.25
CA THR A 281 -22.82 5.91 -4.97
C THR A 281 -21.55 5.48 -4.23
N PRO A 282 -21.38 5.87 -2.96
CA PRO A 282 -20.24 5.44 -2.17
C PRO A 282 -20.30 3.93 -1.91
N LEU A 283 -19.13 3.34 -1.65
CA LEU A 283 -19.03 1.96 -1.23
C LEU A 283 -19.37 1.84 0.26
N ILE A 284 -20.09 0.77 0.62
CA ILE A 284 -20.45 0.45 1.99
C ILE A 284 -19.73 -0.83 2.40
N ASP A 285 -18.96 -0.78 3.48
CA ASP A 285 -18.29 -1.96 4.00
C ASP A 285 -19.20 -2.84 4.89
N GLU A 286 -18.67 -3.97 5.33
CA GLU A 286 -19.39 -4.94 6.19
C GLU A 286 -19.88 -4.35 7.52
N CYS A 287 -19.28 -3.24 7.97
CA CYS A 287 -19.67 -2.51 9.18
C CYS A 287 -20.66 -1.38 8.90
N GLY A 288 -21.14 -1.23 7.65
CA GLY A 288 -22.03 -0.15 7.24
C GLY A 288 -21.35 1.21 7.10
N ARG A 289 -20.00 1.26 7.03
CA ARG A 289 -19.26 2.51 6.88
C ARG A 289 -19.18 2.86 5.40
N SER A 290 -19.51 4.11 5.08
CA SER A 290 -19.49 4.65 3.72
C SER A 290 -18.11 5.20 3.37
N MET A 291 -17.67 4.97 2.13
CA MET A 291 -16.44 5.54 1.56
C MET A 291 -16.68 6.01 0.12
N ASP A 292 -16.35 7.26 -0.14
CA ASP A 292 -16.25 7.78 -1.51
C ASP A 292 -14.95 7.23 -2.14
N VAL A 293 -15.07 6.70 -3.37
CA VAL A 293 -13.94 6.20 -4.15
C VAL A 293 -13.94 6.85 -5.54
N PRO A 294 -12.76 7.05 -6.15
CA PRO A 294 -12.68 7.70 -7.45
C PRO A 294 -13.23 6.77 -8.53
N GLU A 295 -13.93 7.38 -9.49
CA GLU A 295 -14.21 6.77 -10.78
C GLU A 295 -13.14 7.18 -11.80
N ARG A 296 -12.70 8.45 -11.73
CA ARG A 296 -11.63 8.98 -12.55
C ARG A 296 -10.66 9.82 -11.73
N PHE A 297 -9.38 9.67 -12.01
CA PHE A 297 -8.33 10.45 -11.36
C PHE A 297 -7.17 10.70 -12.30
N ARG A 298 -6.32 11.66 -11.95
CA ARG A 298 -5.11 12.01 -12.70
C ARG A 298 -3.91 12.09 -11.78
N TRP A 299 -2.80 11.57 -12.27
CA TRP A 299 -1.48 11.85 -11.71
C TRP A 299 -0.68 12.73 -12.66
N THR A 300 -0.02 13.75 -12.10
CA THR A 300 0.96 14.58 -12.81
C THR A 300 2.24 14.62 -12.01
N VAL A 301 3.37 14.35 -12.65
CA VAL A 301 4.70 14.31 -12.04
C VAL A 301 5.64 15.17 -12.86
N THR A 302 6.35 16.07 -12.21
CA THR A 302 7.47 16.82 -12.79
C THR A 302 8.76 16.55 -12.01
N ASP A 303 9.90 16.82 -12.63
CA ASP A 303 11.18 16.81 -11.95
C ASP A 303 11.41 18.11 -11.16
N GLU A 304 12.59 18.26 -10.57
CA GLU A 304 12.98 19.45 -9.81
C GLU A 304 13.07 20.73 -10.68
N ALA A 305 13.24 20.58 -12.00
CA ALA A 305 13.28 21.68 -12.96
C ALA A 305 11.89 21.95 -13.59
N GLU A 306 10.82 21.39 -13.02
CA GLU A 306 9.44 21.45 -13.51
C GLU A 306 9.22 20.81 -14.89
N ALA A 307 10.18 20.03 -15.41
CA ALA A 307 9.99 19.34 -16.67
C ALA A 307 9.01 18.16 -16.48
N PRO A 308 8.11 17.91 -17.44
CA PRO A 308 7.11 16.84 -17.34
C PRO A 308 7.77 15.46 -17.35
N VAL A 309 7.53 14.67 -16.32
CA VAL A 309 8.00 13.28 -16.19
C VAL A 309 6.88 12.31 -16.53
N LEU A 310 5.69 12.50 -15.95
CA LEU A 310 4.56 11.59 -16.11
C LEU A 310 3.24 12.35 -16.04
N THR A 311 2.31 12.03 -16.94
CA THR A 311 0.88 12.34 -16.78
C THR A 311 0.08 11.09 -17.06
N LEU A 312 -0.77 10.66 -16.12
CA LEU A 312 -1.68 9.52 -16.31
C LEU A 312 -3.12 9.96 -16.08
N ASP A 313 -3.98 9.75 -17.06
CA ASP A 313 -5.43 9.84 -16.98
C ASP A 313 -6.01 8.47 -16.72
N CYS A 314 -6.64 8.28 -15.56
CA CYS A 314 -7.01 6.98 -15.04
C CYS A 314 -8.52 6.85 -14.90
N ALA A 315 -9.06 5.70 -15.30
CA ALA A 315 -10.46 5.32 -15.13
C ALA A 315 -10.54 3.96 -14.42
N VAL A 316 -11.17 3.95 -13.24
CA VAL A 316 -11.35 2.72 -12.45
C VAL A 316 -12.44 1.87 -13.09
N ASP A 317 -12.05 0.75 -13.68
CA ASP A 317 -12.91 -0.11 -14.48
C ASP A 317 -12.96 -1.56 -13.99
N ALA A 318 -12.39 -1.82 -12.81
CA ALA A 318 -12.45 -3.11 -12.12
C ALA A 318 -13.27 -3.02 -10.81
N PRO A 319 -13.79 -4.16 -10.30
CA PRO A 319 -14.46 -4.20 -9.01
C PRO A 319 -13.55 -3.76 -7.85
N TRP A 320 -14.10 -2.97 -6.95
CA TRP A 320 -13.45 -2.63 -5.68
C TRP A 320 -13.57 -3.78 -4.69
N ARG A 321 -12.44 -4.21 -4.11
CA ARG A 321 -12.37 -5.26 -3.10
C ARG A 321 -12.00 -4.68 -1.75
N TYR A 322 -12.84 -4.93 -0.75
CA TYR A 322 -12.67 -4.41 0.60
C TYR A 322 -11.55 -5.15 1.36
N GLY A 323 -10.83 -4.48 2.26
CA GLY A 323 -9.92 -5.13 3.21
C GLY A 323 -8.53 -4.53 3.30
N HIS A 324 -8.25 -3.47 2.53
CA HIS A 324 -7.01 -2.71 2.69
C HIS A 324 -7.18 -1.77 3.89
N GLY A 325 -7.08 -2.33 5.09
CA GLY A 325 -7.60 -1.69 6.28
C GLY A 325 -9.08 -1.39 6.12
N ARG A 326 -9.49 -0.14 6.33
CA ARG A 326 -10.88 0.29 6.16
C ARG A 326 -11.26 0.62 4.71
N GLY A 327 -10.34 0.50 3.77
CA GLY A 327 -10.58 0.85 2.38
C GLY A 327 -10.57 -0.34 1.44
N TYR A 328 -10.29 -0.04 0.19
CA TYR A 328 -10.50 -0.93 -0.94
C TYR A 328 -9.28 -0.97 -1.84
N VAL A 329 -9.20 -2.04 -2.64
CA VAL A 329 -8.26 -2.17 -3.74
C VAL A 329 -9.01 -2.39 -5.04
N SER A 330 -8.43 -1.98 -6.17
CA SER A 330 -8.99 -2.22 -7.49
C SER A 330 -7.90 -2.15 -8.55
N ALA A 331 -8.30 -2.26 -9.82
CA ALA A 331 -7.51 -1.90 -10.98
C ALA A 331 -8.20 -0.80 -11.79
N TYR A 332 -7.41 -0.12 -12.61
CA TYR A 332 -7.88 0.91 -13.51
C TYR A 332 -7.18 0.78 -14.87
N THR A 333 -7.78 1.34 -15.90
CA THR A 333 -7.14 1.60 -17.19
C THR A 333 -6.59 3.03 -17.21
N PHE A 334 -5.46 3.23 -17.85
CA PHE A 334 -4.89 4.56 -18.03
C PHE A 334 -4.40 4.80 -19.45
N ASP A 335 -4.41 6.08 -19.83
CA ASP A 335 -3.71 6.65 -20.96
C ASP A 335 -2.88 7.84 -20.48
N GLY A 336 -1.76 8.14 -21.12
CA GLY A 336 -0.88 9.18 -20.62
C GLY A 336 0.40 9.42 -21.41
N ARG A 337 1.32 10.12 -20.75
CA ARG A 337 2.67 10.36 -21.26
C ARG A 337 3.73 10.08 -20.21
N TYR A 338 4.83 9.46 -20.61
CA TYR A 338 6.04 9.29 -19.82
C TYR A 338 7.22 9.87 -20.61
N ARG A 339 7.87 10.91 -20.08
CA ARG A 339 8.99 11.63 -20.73
C ARG A 339 8.72 12.02 -22.20
N GLY A 340 7.47 12.39 -22.49
CA GLY A 340 7.01 12.80 -23.82
C GLY A 340 6.38 11.67 -24.64
N ASP A 341 6.74 10.41 -24.38
CA ASP A 341 6.21 9.25 -25.11
C ASP A 341 4.82 8.86 -24.60
N SER A 342 3.96 8.38 -25.51
CA SER A 342 2.62 7.93 -25.15
C SER A 342 2.69 6.58 -24.45
N VAL A 343 1.96 6.44 -23.34
CA VAL A 343 1.86 5.21 -22.57
C VAL A 343 0.39 4.93 -22.27
N ALA A 344 0.02 3.65 -22.24
CA ALA A 344 -1.32 3.20 -21.89
C ALA A 344 -1.24 1.80 -21.28
N GLY A 345 -2.18 1.45 -20.43
CA GLY A 345 -2.17 0.15 -19.76
C GLY A 345 -3.15 0.03 -18.62
N SER A 346 -2.83 -0.83 -17.67
CA SER A 346 -3.61 -1.03 -16.46
C SER A 346 -2.74 -0.87 -15.22
N GLY A 347 -3.27 -0.19 -14.21
CA GLY A 347 -2.62 -0.01 -12.91
C GLY A 347 -3.43 -0.65 -11.78
N TYR A 348 -2.74 -0.94 -10.68
CA TYR A 348 -3.33 -1.33 -9.40
C TYR A 348 -3.53 -0.10 -8.52
N VAL A 349 -4.63 -0.03 -7.77
CA VAL A 349 -4.94 1.07 -6.84
C VAL A 349 -5.35 0.54 -5.48
N GLU A 350 -4.81 1.15 -4.45
CA GLU A 350 -5.27 1.08 -3.06
C GLU A 350 -5.88 2.43 -2.69
N TRP A 351 -7.03 2.40 -2.02
CA TRP A 351 -7.78 3.58 -1.66
C TRP A 351 -8.41 3.45 -0.29
N VAL A 352 -7.99 4.31 0.64
CA VAL A 352 -8.60 4.46 1.95
C VAL A 352 -8.86 5.94 2.19
N ASP A 353 -10.12 6.33 2.24
CA ASP A 353 -10.53 7.70 2.56
C ASP A 353 -11.50 7.67 3.74
N THR A 354 -11.00 8.02 4.94
CA THR A 354 -11.83 8.22 6.13
C THR A 354 -12.06 9.70 6.40
N GLN A 355 -11.68 10.57 5.46
CA GLN A 355 -11.97 11.99 5.53
C GLN A 355 -13.48 12.20 5.40
N ARG A 356 -13.96 13.26 6.06
CA ARG A 356 -15.40 13.59 6.08
C ARG A 356 -15.82 14.49 4.92
N ALA A 357 -14.90 14.79 4.00
CA ALA A 357 -15.11 15.66 2.86
C ALA A 357 -14.32 15.11 1.67
N ARG A 358 -14.92 15.17 0.49
CA ARG A 358 -14.26 14.81 -0.77
C ARG A 358 -13.02 15.67 -0.96
N ILE A 359 -11.97 15.05 -1.48
CA ILE A 359 -10.79 15.76 -1.95
C ILE A 359 -11.19 16.53 -3.20
N GLU A 360 -11.11 17.85 -3.11
CA GLU A 360 -11.27 18.74 -4.27
C GLU A 360 -10.02 18.72 -5.16
N PRO A 361 -10.16 18.86 -6.48
CA PRO A 361 -9.03 19.06 -7.38
C PRO A 361 -8.24 20.28 -6.93
N THR A 362 -6.91 20.20 -6.96
CA THR A 362 -6.07 21.35 -6.59
C THR A 362 -6.22 22.43 -7.67
N THR A 363 -6.98 23.50 -7.41
CA THR A 363 -6.87 24.69 -8.26
C THR A 363 -5.45 25.24 -8.11
N GLY A 364 -4.81 25.64 -9.20
CA GLY A 364 -3.33 25.76 -9.34
C GLY A 364 -2.58 26.78 -8.46
N GLN A 365 -2.92 26.95 -7.19
CA GLN A 365 -2.29 27.87 -6.23
C GLN A 365 -1.46 27.21 -5.13
N ASP A 366 -1.52 25.88 -4.94
CA ASP A 366 -0.70 25.21 -3.91
C ASP A 366 0.73 24.86 -4.36
N ALA A 367 1.12 25.20 -5.60
CA ALA A 367 2.49 25.06 -6.09
C ALA A 367 3.49 26.02 -5.40
N LEU A 368 3.03 26.94 -4.54
CA LEU A 368 3.85 27.99 -3.93
C LEU A 368 4.15 27.80 -2.42
N ARG A 369 3.86 26.63 -1.84
CA ARG A 369 4.13 26.36 -0.40
C ARG A 369 5.14 25.25 -0.14
N GLY A 370 6.12 25.09 -1.04
CA GLY A 370 7.32 24.31 -0.82
C GLY A 370 8.55 25.22 -0.81
N GLY A 371 8.78 25.93 0.29
CA GLY A 371 9.91 26.84 0.42
C GLY A 371 9.87 27.67 1.70
N GLU A 372 10.11 27.01 2.83
CA GLU A 372 10.86 27.55 4.00
C GLU A 372 11.17 26.43 5.01
#